data_AF-A0A9D6QW79-F1
#
_entry.id   AF-A0A9D6QW79-F1
#
_cell.length_a   1.000
_cell.length_b   1.000
_cell.length_c   1.000
_cell.angle_alpha   90.00
_cell.angle_beta   90.00
_cell.angle_gamma   90.00
#
_symmetry.space_group_name_H-M   'P 1'
#
loop_
_entity.id
_entity.type
_entity.pdbx_description
1 polymer ?
#
loop_
_entity_poly.entity_id
_entity_poly.type
_entity_poly.pdbx_seq_one_letter_code
_entity_poly.pdbx_strand_id
1 'polypeptide(L)'
;MANTKQLELFELQEKRRDMTIRHVITSPWEALDRVNWDFTGETTQYLTHTFHSYPARFIPQIPNLFIQLFTKEGDIVFDPFAGCGTTLVEAMFLSRKGVGVDMNPLACLISKAKTTLINPDDESRLLGSVSKLQEVFHLRESDDVPYLTQAGAFDDTDMKFPKRKISELFTPEIIDELKKIKEHLDELKDNQALFNLGLVALSATIRVVIESERRNGFFKTFRQKIRSMTYAFEETARRVGTSRVTVLQGDARRVALPAKSVDLIVTSPPYVNALDYYRVHQYNMAWLGMDYYAFRLQEIGGHSHFIANRFRLLSEYLGDMFRAMIEMNRILKSDHICAIVVGNSSLEYELIESHKFFSAMAKDAGFETRKTLFRNIDATRKYHNQDIGKINTEYILVLQKIGDAPAKSNNDAFVASVVRREMLKFKKRVDKNPGSSVHAKRLPITRIRQIPKRLEAAIATIEKDIGIK
;
A
#
# COMPACT_ATOMS: atom_id res chain seq x y z
N MET A 1 -3.75 10.23 36.24
CA MET A 1 -5.13 9.80 35.90
C MET A 1 -5.27 9.53 34.39
N ALA A 2 -4.35 8.76 33.78
CA ALA A 2 -4.31 8.51 32.34
C ALA A 2 -4.37 7.00 31.98
N ASN A 3 -4.80 6.15 32.92
CA ASN A 3 -4.65 4.70 32.80
C ASN A 3 -5.98 3.92 32.93
N THR A 4 -7.13 4.59 32.76
CA THR A 4 -8.46 3.98 32.95
C THR A 4 -9.30 4.00 31.66
N LYS A 5 -9.02 4.91 30.71
CA LYS A 5 -9.66 4.93 29.38
C LYS A 5 -9.14 3.87 28.40
N GLN A 6 -8.02 3.22 28.72
CA GLN A 6 -7.35 2.28 27.82
C GLN A 6 -7.89 0.84 27.94
N LEU A 7 -8.53 0.51 29.07
CA LEU A 7 -9.29 -0.72 29.26
C LEU A 7 -10.74 -0.58 28.77
N GLU A 8 -11.35 0.61 28.91
CA GLU A 8 -12.72 0.85 28.44
C GLU A 8 -12.88 0.81 26.91
N LEU A 9 -11.85 1.16 26.11
CA LEU A 9 -11.96 1.11 24.64
C LEU A 9 -11.84 -0.32 24.09
N PHE A 10 -11.07 -1.18 24.75
CA PHE A 10 -10.99 -2.61 24.42
C PHE A 10 -12.23 -3.36 24.94
N GLU A 11 -12.71 -3.04 26.13
CA GLU A 11 -13.99 -3.55 26.63
C GLU A 11 -15.19 -3.06 25.81
N LEU A 12 -15.13 -1.86 25.19
CA LEU A 12 -16.18 -1.39 24.27
C LEU A 12 -16.21 -2.13 22.93
N GLN A 13 -15.10 -2.77 22.53
CA GLN A 13 -15.05 -3.62 21.33
C GLN A 13 -15.53 -5.06 21.61
N GLU A 14 -15.35 -5.57 22.85
CA GLU A 14 -15.89 -6.88 23.25
C GLU A 14 -17.33 -6.82 23.81
N LYS A 15 -17.69 -5.82 24.62
CA LYS A 15 -19.03 -5.67 25.24
C LYS A 15 -20.08 -5.03 24.34
N ARG A 16 -19.71 -4.57 23.13
CA ARG A 16 -20.69 -4.26 22.05
C ARG A 16 -20.90 -5.42 21.08
N ARG A 17 -20.52 -6.64 21.47
CA ARG A 17 -21.20 -7.85 20.99
C ARG A 17 -22.63 -7.82 21.54
N ASP A 18 -23.54 -7.27 20.72
CA ASP A 18 -24.88 -7.80 20.44
C ASP A 18 -26.12 -6.89 20.62
N MET A 19 -26.09 -5.70 21.26
CA MET A 19 -27.36 -4.96 21.45
C MET A 19 -27.43 -3.43 21.22
N THR A 20 -26.38 -2.62 21.40
CA THR A 20 -26.64 -1.15 21.50
C THR A 20 -26.48 -0.34 20.21
N ILE A 21 -25.71 -0.80 19.21
CA ILE A 21 -25.62 -0.09 17.91
C ILE A 21 -26.81 -0.41 16.99
N ARG A 22 -27.40 -1.60 17.13
CA ARG A 22 -28.55 -2.04 16.31
C ARG A 22 -29.84 -1.26 16.57
N HIS A 23 -29.97 -0.54 17.69
CA HIS A 23 -31.25 0.08 18.09
C HIS A 23 -31.41 1.55 17.66
N VAL A 24 -30.39 2.23 17.13
CA VAL A 24 -30.47 3.68 16.76
C VAL A 24 -29.94 3.98 15.34
N ILE A 25 -29.45 2.96 14.62
CA ILE A 25 -28.97 3.08 13.24
C ILE A 25 -29.83 2.18 12.37
N THR A 26 -30.67 2.79 11.54
CA THR A 26 -31.58 2.08 10.63
C THR A 26 -30.90 1.60 9.35
N SER A 27 -29.72 2.15 9.01
CA SER A 27 -28.98 1.78 7.80
C SER A 27 -27.46 1.97 7.93
N PRO A 28 -26.62 1.08 7.34
CA PRO A 28 -25.17 1.30 7.22
C PRO A 28 -24.79 2.66 6.59
N TRP A 29 -25.65 3.20 5.72
CA TRP A 29 -25.41 4.48 5.07
C TRP A 29 -25.51 5.67 6.03
N GLU A 30 -26.45 5.63 6.98
CA GLU A 30 -26.60 6.66 8.01
C GLU A 30 -25.45 6.60 9.02
N ALA A 31 -24.90 5.41 9.26
CA ALA A 31 -23.75 5.24 10.12
C ALA A 31 -22.53 6.03 9.60
N LEU A 32 -22.31 6.02 8.29
CA LEU A 32 -21.18 6.74 7.67
C LEU A 32 -21.23 8.25 7.91
N ASP A 33 -22.43 8.84 8.02
CA ASP A 33 -22.63 10.28 8.25
C ASP A 33 -22.33 10.70 9.70
N ARG A 34 -22.34 9.75 10.64
CA ARG A 34 -22.09 9.99 12.07
C ARG A 34 -20.63 9.74 12.47
N VAL A 35 -19.81 9.20 11.57
CA VAL A 35 -18.41 8.85 11.85
C VAL A 35 -17.54 10.10 11.74
N ASN A 36 -16.68 10.31 12.74
CA ASN A 36 -15.56 11.23 12.60
C ASN A 36 -14.42 10.55 11.84
N TRP A 37 -14.26 10.89 10.57
CA TRP A 37 -13.29 10.27 9.66
C TRP A 37 -11.83 10.69 9.87
N ASP A 38 -11.56 11.63 10.78
CA ASP A 38 -10.20 12.04 11.11
C ASP A 38 -9.49 10.99 11.99
N PHE A 39 -10.25 10.23 12.79
CA PHE A 39 -9.75 9.23 13.75
C PHE A 39 -8.61 9.77 14.63
N THR A 40 -8.75 11.02 15.08
CA THR A 40 -7.74 11.70 15.90
C THR A 40 -7.50 10.93 17.20
N GLY A 41 -6.23 10.64 17.50
CA GLY A 41 -5.83 9.89 18.70
C GLY A 41 -5.92 8.37 18.59
N GLU A 42 -6.52 7.83 17.54
CA GLU A 42 -6.60 6.37 17.33
C GLU A 42 -5.23 5.78 16.97
N THR A 43 -4.85 4.66 17.59
CA THR A 43 -3.60 3.97 17.29
C THR A 43 -3.71 3.16 16.00
N THR A 44 -2.68 3.20 15.16
CA THR A 44 -2.56 2.34 13.97
C THR A 44 -1.57 1.19 14.18
N GLN A 45 -0.99 1.11 15.38
CA GLN A 45 0.10 0.20 15.75
C GLN A 45 -0.46 -0.91 16.66
N TYR A 46 -1.33 -1.74 16.11
CA TYR A 46 -1.91 -2.90 16.79
C TYR A 46 -1.85 -4.14 15.89
N LEU A 47 -1.95 -5.34 16.49
CA LEU A 47 -1.82 -6.62 15.77
C LEU A 47 -0.55 -6.64 14.90
N THR A 48 -0.61 -7.31 13.76
CA THR A 48 0.49 -7.39 12.78
C THR A 48 0.70 -6.11 11.95
N HIS A 49 -0.06 -5.03 12.16
CA HIS A 49 0.17 -3.75 11.45
C HIS A 49 1.54 -3.13 11.74
N THR A 50 2.21 -3.58 12.80
CA THR A 50 3.51 -3.14 13.30
C THR A 50 4.71 -3.80 12.59
N PHE A 51 4.47 -4.80 11.74
CA PHE A 51 5.52 -5.63 11.15
C PHE A 51 6.50 -4.82 10.28
N HIS A 52 6.01 -3.91 9.45
CA HIS A 52 6.87 -3.20 8.49
C HIS A 52 6.42 -1.76 8.26
N SER A 53 7.38 -0.84 8.17
CA SER A 53 7.13 0.54 7.77
C SER A 53 6.95 0.62 6.25
N TYR A 54 5.69 0.70 5.83
CA TYR A 54 5.32 0.84 4.42
C TYR A 54 4.80 2.27 4.16
N PRO A 55 5.33 2.98 3.15
CA PRO A 55 4.94 4.36 2.88
C PRO A 55 3.50 4.46 2.34
N ALA A 56 2.85 5.61 2.56
CA ALA A 56 1.56 5.96 1.97
C ALA A 56 0.42 4.94 2.18
N ARG A 57 0.44 4.20 3.31
CA ARG A 57 -0.66 3.34 3.75
C ARG A 57 -1.79 4.14 4.37
N PHE A 58 -3.04 3.78 4.08
CA PHE A 58 -4.18 4.29 4.84
C PHE A 58 -4.27 3.66 6.25
N ILE A 59 -5.05 4.30 7.12
CA ILE A 59 -5.20 3.87 8.51
C ILE A 59 -6.11 2.63 8.60
N PRO A 60 -5.83 1.67 9.50
CA PRO A 60 -6.65 0.45 9.64
C PRO A 60 -8.13 0.70 9.98
N GLN A 61 -8.44 1.81 10.66
CA GLN A 61 -9.80 2.18 11.06
C GLN A 61 -10.75 2.32 9.87
N ILE A 62 -10.26 2.75 8.70
CA ILE A 62 -11.10 2.90 7.52
C ILE A 62 -11.60 1.53 7.02
N PRO A 63 -10.75 0.57 6.60
CA PRO A 63 -11.22 -0.75 6.20
C PRO A 63 -11.96 -1.46 7.33
N ASN A 64 -11.51 -1.35 8.58
CA ASN A 64 -12.22 -1.93 9.73
C ASN A 64 -13.69 -1.52 9.78
N LEU A 65 -13.98 -0.22 9.69
CA LEU A 65 -15.33 0.31 9.75
C LEU A 65 -16.19 -0.14 8.56
N PHE A 66 -15.68 -0.06 7.33
CA PHE A 66 -16.43 -0.51 6.15
C PHE A 66 -16.73 -2.01 6.20
N ILE A 67 -15.78 -2.83 6.65
CA ILE A 67 -15.97 -4.28 6.82
C ILE A 67 -17.07 -4.55 7.85
N GLN A 68 -17.06 -3.88 9.00
CA GLN A 68 -18.11 -4.06 10.01
C GLN A 68 -19.50 -3.65 9.50
N LEU A 69 -19.61 -2.56 8.74
CA LEU A 69 -20.89 -1.99 8.31
C LEU A 69 -21.51 -2.72 7.11
N PHE A 70 -20.68 -3.21 6.18
CA PHE A 70 -21.16 -3.68 4.87
C PHE A 70 -20.90 -5.17 4.61
N THR A 71 -20.41 -5.93 5.59
CA THR A 71 -20.20 -7.38 5.46
C THR A 71 -20.59 -8.14 6.72
N LYS A 72 -20.80 -9.44 6.58
CA LYS A 72 -20.97 -10.43 7.64
C LYS A 72 -19.72 -11.28 7.78
N GLU A 73 -19.61 -12.04 8.86
CA GLU A 73 -18.55 -13.03 9.01
C GLU A 73 -18.57 -14.04 7.84
N GLY A 74 -17.39 -14.42 7.36
CA GLY A 74 -17.22 -15.33 6.21
C GLY A 74 -17.35 -14.69 4.82
N ASP A 75 -17.85 -13.46 4.71
CA ASP A 75 -17.89 -12.68 3.46
C ASP A 75 -16.49 -12.38 2.93
N ILE A 76 -16.39 -12.08 1.64
CA ILE A 76 -15.13 -11.83 0.95
C ILE A 76 -14.89 -10.33 0.82
N VAL A 77 -13.82 -9.86 1.46
CA VAL A 77 -13.33 -8.48 1.37
C VAL A 77 -12.12 -8.45 0.43
N PHE A 78 -12.17 -7.59 -0.58
CA PHE A 78 -11.14 -7.50 -1.62
C PHE A 78 -10.41 -6.16 -1.61
N ASP A 79 -9.09 -6.21 -1.88
CA ASP A 79 -8.24 -5.04 -2.08
C ASP A 79 -7.38 -5.21 -3.36
N PRO A 80 -7.67 -4.46 -4.44
CA PRO A 80 -6.88 -4.52 -5.68
C PRO A 80 -5.51 -3.84 -5.60
N PHE A 81 -5.24 -3.09 -4.53
CA PHE A 81 -3.99 -2.39 -4.29
C PHE A 81 -3.54 -2.69 -2.85
N ALA A 82 -3.45 -3.98 -2.54
CA ALA A 82 -3.36 -4.48 -1.17
C ALA A 82 -2.16 -3.91 -0.39
N GLY A 83 -1.09 -3.51 -1.08
CA GLY A 83 0.10 -2.94 -0.47
C GLY A 83 0.64 -3.86 0.62
N CYS A 84 0.81 -3.31 1.83
CA CYS A 84 1.21 -4.09 3.02
C CYS A 84 0.05 -4.77 3.74
N GLY A 85 -1.14 -4.89 3.14
CA GLY A 85 -2.21 -5.77 3.58
C GLY A 85 -3.08 -5.20 4.69
N THR A 86 -3.21 -3.87 4.79
CA THR A 86 -4.01 -3.24 5.86
C THR A 86 -5.47 -3.71 5.81
N THR A 87 -6.11 -3.71 4.63
CA THR A 87 -7.47 -4.26 4.47
C THR A 87 -7.56 -5.73 4.84
N LEU A 88 -6.53 -6.52 4.49
CA LEU A 88 -6.53 -7.96 4.70
C LEU A 88 -6.39 -8.35 6.16
N VAL A 89 -5.55 -7.62 6.92
CA VAL A 89 -5.44 -7.80 8.37
C VAL A 89 -6.77 -7.47 9.04
N GLU A 90 -7.43 -6.38 8.64
CA GLU A 90 -8.74 -6.01 9.20
C GLU A 90 -9.84 -7.02 8.84
N ALA A 91 -9.84 -7.53 7.61
CA ALA A 91 -10.75 -8.60 7.21
C ALA A 91 -10.54 -9.86 8.07
N MET A 92 -9.29 -10.30 8.23
CA MET A 92 -8.93 -11.44 9.08
C MET A 92 -9.35 -11.23 10.54
N PHE A 93 -9.06 -10.05 11.09
CA PHE A 93 -9.41 -9.67 12.46
C PHE A 93 -10.93 -9.70 12.71
N LEU A 94 -11.71 -9.29 11.71
CA LEU A 94 -13.16 -9.33 11.74
C LEU A 94 -13.75 -10.66 11.25
N SER A 95 -12.96 -11.73 11.09
CA SER A 95 -13.45 -13.05 10.63
C SER A 95 -14.10 -13.04 9.23
N ARG A 96 -13.65 -12.15 8.34
CA ARG A 96 -13.96 -12.12 6.89
C ARG A 96 -12.81 -12.69 6.09
N LYS A 97 -13.11 -13.29 4.94
CA LYS A 97 -12.09 -13.79 4.01
C LYS A 97 -11.45 -12.60 3.28
N GLY A 98 -10.17 -12.36 3.53
CA GLY A 98 -9.43 -11.30 2.85
C GLY A 98 -8.84 -11.81 1.52
N VAL A 99 -9.03 -11.07 0.43
CA VAL A 99 -8.35 -11.35 -0.84
C VAL A 99 -7.67 -10.08 -1.33
N GLY A 100 -6.36 -10.12 -1.54
CA GLY A 100 -5.60 -8.95 -1.99
C GLY A 100 -4.81 -9.23 -3.25
N VAL A 101 -4.74 -8.23 -4.13
CA VAL A 101 -3.83 -8.19 -5.26
C VAL A 101 -2.88 -7.02 -5.07
N ASP A 102 -1.59 -7.21 -5.34
CA ASP A 102 -0.65 -6.11 -5.51
C ASP A 102 0.43 -6.48 -6.52
N MET A 103 0.91 -5.49 -7.28
CA MET A 103 1.97 -5.70 -8.26
C MET A 103 3.35 -5.81 -7.60
N ASN A 104 3.53 -5.17 -6.43
CA ASN A 104 4.79 -5.14 -5.73
C ASN A 104 5.02 -6.46 -4.95
N PRO A 105 6.03 -7.27 -5.32
CA PRO A 105 6.28 -8.55 -4.66
C PRO A 105 6.70 -8.37 -3.19
N LEU A 106 7.36 -7.28 -2.83
CA LEU A 106 7.69 -6.99 -1.44
C LEU A 106 6.43 -6.66 -0.64
N ALA A 107 5.50 -5.91 -1.22
CA ALA A 107 4.23 -5.60 -0.58
C ALA A 107 3.40 -6.88 -0.36
N CYS A 108 3.37 -7.78 -1.36
CA CYS A 108 2.78 -9.11 -1.24
C CYS A 108 3.43 -9.95 -0.14
N LEU A 109 4.77 -9.97 -0.05
CA LEU A 109 5.50 -10.68 1.00
C LEU A 109 5.11 -10.15 2.40
N ILE A 110 5.10 -8.82 2.57
CA ILE A 110 4.70 -8.19 3.84
C ILE A 110 3.25 -8.54 4.19
N SER A 111 2.34 -8.45 3.22
CA SER A 111 0.94 -8.81 3.39
C SER A 111 0.78 -10.27 3.84
N LYS A 112 1.47 -11.21 3.17
CA LYS A 112 1.44 -12.64 3.53
C LYS A 112 1.93 -12.87 4.96
N ALA A 113 3.06 -12.28 5.35
CA ALA A 113 3.59 -12.45 6.71
C ALA A 113 2.63 -11.88 7.78
N LYS A 114 1.94 -10.77 7.48
CA LYS A 114 0.99 -10.14 8.41
C LYS A 114 -0.32 -10.92 8.57
N THR A 115 -0.66 -11.79 7.62
CA THR A 115 -1.95 -12.49 7.58
C THR A 115 -1.82 -14.01 7.61
N THR A 116 -0.63 -14.55 7.83
CA THR A 116 -0.40 -15.99 7.96
C THR A 116 -0.11 -16.29 9.41
N LEU A 117 -0.97 -17.10 10.04
CA LEU A 117 -0.75 -17.55 11.40
C LEU A 117 0.31 -18.65 11.46
N ILE A 118 1.30 -18.50 12.33
CA ILE A 118 2.27 -19.53 12.74
C ILE A 118 1.83 -20.15 14.07
N ASN A 119 2.22 -21.40 14.31
CA ASN A 119 1.94 -22.09 15.58
C ASN A 119 3.11 -21.89 16.59
N PRO A 120 2.93 -22.26 17.87
CA PRO A 120 3.98 -22.12 18.89
C PRO A 120 5.29 -22.88 18.59
N ASP A 121 5.21 -24.02 17.90
CA ASP A 121 6.40 -24.81 17.53
C ASP A 121 7.22 -24.08 16.45
N ASP A 122 6.52 -23.52 15.47
CA ASP A 122 7.11 -22.70 14.41
C ASP A 122 7.78 -21.45 14.99
N GLU A 123 7.12 -20.79 15.94
CA GLU A 123 7.70 -19.66 16.68
C GLU A 123 9.00 -20.06 17.40
N SER A 124 8.96 -21.16 18.15
CA SER A 124 10.12 -21.68 18.88
C SER A 124 11.28 -21.99 17.93
N ARG A 125 10.98 -22.55 16.76
CA ARG A 125 11.97 -22.82 15.71
C ARG A 125 12.61 -21.54 15.16
N LEU A 126 11.83 -20.49 14.91
CA LEU A 126 12.35 -19.19 14.47
C LEU A 126 13.26 -18.54 15.51
N LEU A 127 12.83 -18.52 16.78
CA LEU A 127 13.63 -17.99 17.88
C LEU A 127 14.91 -18.80 18.12
N GLY A 128 14.85 -20.12 17.93
CA GLY A 128 16.02 -21.00 17.93
C GLY A 128 17.03 -20.65 16.84
N SER A 129 16.56 -20.44 15.60
CA SER A 129 17.42 -19.99 14.48
C SER A 129 18.10 -18.65 14.78
N VAL A 130 17.37 -17.68 15.35
CA VAL A 130 17.93 -16.39 15.76
C VAL A 130 18.93 -16.52 16.92
N SER A 131 18.73 -17.48 17.83
CA SER A 131 19.66 -17.74 18.93
C SER A 131 20.99 -18.32 18.41
N LYS A 132 20.94 -19.26 17.45
CA LYS A 132 22.15 -19.77 16.78
C LYS A 132 22.94 -18.66 16.09
N LEU A 133 22.25 -17.78 15.36
CA LEU A 133 22.87 -16.58 14.77
C LEU A 133 23.55 -15.71 15.84
N GLN A 134 22.92 -15.54 17.00
CA GLN A 134 23.47 -14.72 18.07
C GLN A 134 24.81 -15.26 18.59
N GLU A 135 24.96 -16.58 18.73
CA GLU A 135 26.22 -17.22 19.12
C GLU A 135 27.32 -16.95 18.08
N VAL A 136 27.01 -17.07 16.79
CA VAL A 136 27.94 -16.76 15.69
C VAL A 136 28.44 -15.31 15.75
N PHE A 137 27.57 -14.37 16.14
CA PHE A 137 27.97 -12.97 16.31
C PHE A 137 28.72 -12.69 17.62
N HIS A 138 28.43 -13.38 18.73
CA HIS A 138 29.14 -13.19 20.01
C HIS A 138 30.55 -13.79 20.00
N LEU A 139 30.74 -14.96 19.36
CA LEU A 139 32.06 -15.56 19.16
C LEU A 139 33.02 -14.64 18.40
N ARG A 140 32.51 -13.60 17.72
CA ARG A 140 33.30 -12.61 16.99
C ARG A 140 33.64 -11.36 17.79
N GLU A 141 33.00 -11.12 18.93
CA GLU A 141 33.37 -10.03 19.85
C GLU A 141 34.49 -10.46 20.82
N SER A 142 34.77 -11.77 20.95
CA SER A 142 35.67 -12.33 21.96
C SER A 142 37.09 -12.66 21.49
N ASP A 143 37.41 -12.52 20.20
CA ASP A 143 38.75 -12.76 19.69
C ASP A 143 39.39 -11.42 19.27
N ASP A 144 40.54 -11.08 19.86
CA ASP A 144 41.43 -9.95 19.51
C ASP A 144 42.01 -10.10 18.09
N VAL A 145 41.15 -10.20 17.09
CA VAL A 145 41.51 -10.22 15.68
C VAL A 145 41.15 -8.84 15.12
N PRO A 146 42.15 -8.01 14.76
CA PRO A 146 41.92 -6.80 13.98
C PRO A 146 41.07 -7.17 12.77
N TYR A 147 40.13 -6.30 12.40
CA TYR A 147 39.27 -6.44 11.23
C TYR A 147 40.10 -6.65 9.95
N LEU A 148 40.51 -7.89 9.69
CA LEU A 148 40.99 -8.36 8.40
C LEU A 148 39.77 -8.93 7.72
N THR A 149 39.10 -8.08 6.94
CA THR A 149 38.18 -8.53 5.91
C THR A 149 38.90 -9.53 5.01
N GLN A 150 38.73 -10.82 5.29
CA GLN A 150 38.46 -11.77 4.21
C GLN A 150 36.98 -11.68 3.81
N ALA A 151 36.38 -10.48 3.85
CA ALA A 151 35.27 -10.21 2.96
C ALA A 151 35.88 -10.27 1.57
N GLY A 152 35.82 -11.44 0.93
CA GLY A 152 36.01 -11.54 -0.52
C GLY A 152 35.21 -10.43 -1.16
N ALA A 153 35.74 -9.85 -2.25
CA ALA A 153 35.08 -8.78 -2.99
C ALA A 153 33.58 -9.07 -3.05
N PHE A 154 32.76 -8.11 -2.62
CA PHE A 154 31.32 -8.24 -2.72
C PHE A 154 30.98 -8.37 -4.20
N ASP A 155 30.75 -9.61 -4.64
CA ASP A 155 30.36 -9.90 -6.00
C ASP A 155 28.86 -9.56 -6.13
N ASP A 156 28.61 -8.34 -6.60
CA ASP A 156 27.27 -7.83 -6.87
C ASP A 156 26.76 -8.20 -8.27
N THR A 157 27.52 -8.99 -9.04
CA THR A 157 27.25 -9.21 -10.46
C THR A 157 25.88 -9.84 -10.74
N ASP A 158 25.39 -10.68 -9.81
CA ASP A 158 24.05 -11.27 -9.87
C ASP A 158 22.95 -10.35 -9.32
N MET A 159 23.30 -9.40 -8.44
CA MET A 159 22.36 -8.48 -7.82
C MET A 159 22.38 -7.15 -8.57
N LYS A 160 21.34 -6.89 -9.38
CA LYS A 160 21.14 -5.62 -10.07
C LYS A 160 20.88 -4.50 -9.06
N PHE A 161 21.87 -3.98 -8.34
CA PHE A 161 21.64 -2.87 -7.43
C PHE A 161 21.54 -1.54 -8.19
N PRO A 162 20.86 -0.53 -7.61
CA PRO A 162 20.89 0.82 -8.15
C PRO A 162 22.34 1.35 -8.15
N LYS A 163 22.78 1.95 -9.26
CA LYS A 163 24.17 2.40 -9.54
C LYS A 163 24.78 3.43 -8.57
N ARG A 164 24.15 3.74 -7.42
CA ARG A 164 24.61 4.76 -6.47
C ARG A 164 24.46 4.28 -5.02
N LYS A 165 25.46 4.62 -4.20
CA LYS A 165 25.44 4.63 -2.72
C LYS A 165 25.33 3.29 -1.98
N ILE A 166 25.55 2.15 -2.63
CA ILE A 166 25.49 0.84 -1.94
C ILE A 166 26.51 0.80 -0.79
N SER A 167 27.77 1.15 -1.06
CA SER A 167 28.83 1.19 -0.05
C SER A 167 28.63 2.28 1.02
N GLU A 168 27.87 3.35 0.73
CA GLU A 168 27.49 4.37 1.71
C GLU A 168 26.35 3.88 2.65
N LEU A 169 25.48 3.01 2.15
CA LEU A 169 24.32 2.51 2.88
C LEU A 169 24.60 1.19 3.61
N PHE A 170 25.38 0.30 2.99
CA PHE A 170 25.68 -1.05 3.45
C PHE A 170 27.20 -1.20 3.52
N THR A 171 27.75 -1.01 4.73
CA THR A 171 29.18 -1.22 4.98
C THR A 171 29.54 -2.71 4.88
N PRO A 172 30.83 -3.06 4.72
CA PRO A 172 31.24 -4.46 4.67
C PRO A 172 30.75 -5.30 5.86
N GLU A 173 30.68 -4.72 7.05
CA GLU A 173 30.11 -5.35 8.25
C GLU A 173 28.62 -5.66 8.06
N ILE A 174 27.81 -4.69 7.63
CA ILE A 174 26.37 -4.90 7.37
C ILE A 174 26.17 -5.97 6.30
N ILE A 175 27.00 -5.98 5.25
CA ILE A 175 26.92 -6.97 4.18
C ILE A 175 27.19 -8.38 4.71
N ASP A 176 28.22 -8.55 5.56
CA ASP A 176 28.53 -9.83 6.20
C ASP A 176 27.38 -10.29 7.14
N GLU A 177 26.81 -9.38 7.93
CA GLU A 177 25.64 -9.67 8.76
C GLU A 177 24.42 -10.07 7.92
N LEU A 178 24.13 -9.35 6.83
CA LEU A 178 23.06 -9.64 5.89
C LEU A 178 23.20 -11.04 5.28
N LYS A 179 24.41 -11.40 4.83
CA LYS A 179 24.68 -12.71 4.21
C LYS A 179 24.38 -13.85 5.19
N LYS A 180 24.91 -13.78 6.41
CA LYS A 180 24.67 -14.82 7.43
C LYS A 180 23.22 -14.94 7.85
N ILE A 181 22.54 -13.79 8.00
CA ILE A 181 21.10 -13.80 8.31
C ILE A 181 20.35 -14.50 7.16
N LYS A 182 20.66 -14.19 5.90
CA LYS A 182 20.03 -14.86 4.75
C LYS A 182 20.32 -16.37 4.73
N GLU A 183 21.56 -16.78 4.95
CA GLU A 183 21.95 -18.20 5.02
C GLU A 183 21.16 -18.96 6.10
N HIS A 184 20.97 -18.38 7.28
CA HIS A 184 20.18 -19.01 8.34
C HIS A 184 18.68 -18.97 8.07
N LEU A 185 18.16 -17.92 7.42
CA LEU A 185 16.77 -17.89 6.97
C LEU A 185 16.51 -18.94 5.90
N ASP A 186 17.49 -19.26 5.06
CA ASP A 186 17.36 -20.30 4.03
C ASP A 186 17.11 -21.69 4.63
N GLU A 187 17.55 -21.96 5.87
CA GLU A 187 17.24 -23.18 6.63
C GLU A 187 15.75 -23.30 7.02
N LEU A 188 14.98 -22.23 6.88
CA LEU A 188 13.54 -22.18 7.19
C LEU A 188 12.65 -22.31 5.95
N LYS A 189 13.23 -22.50 4.74
CA LYS A 189 12.48 -22.55 3.48
C LYS A 189 11.45 -23.68 3.38
N ASP A 190 11.61 -24.75 4.15
CA ASP A 190 10.63 -25.83 4.29
C ASP A 190 9.34 -25.38 4.98
N ASN A 191 9.37 -24.31 5.79
CA ASN A 191 8.19 -23.64 6.31
C ASN A 191 8.07 -22.22 5.73
N GLN A 192 7.25 -22.09 4.68
CA GLN A 192 7.06 -20.83 3.98
C GLN A 192 6.56 -19.69 4.88
N ALA A 193 5.77 -19.97 5.92
CA ALA A 193 5.26 -18.94 6.82
C ALA A 193 6.39 -18.34 7.67
N LEU A 194 7.24 -19.20 8.25
CA LEU A 194 8.43 -18.78 8.99
C LEU A 194 9.44 -18.06 8.10
N PHE A 195 9.70 -18.61 6.92
CA PHE A 195 10.61 -17.99 5.96
C PHE A 195 10.13 -16.59 5.58
N ASN A 196 8.84 -16.42 5.26
CA ASN A 196 8.27 -15.11 4.97
C ASN A 196 8.41 -14.14 6.14
N LEU A 197 8.14 -14.59 7.37
CA LEU A 197 8.26 -13.76 8.57
C LEU A 197 9.70 -13.27 8.76
N GLY A 198 10.68 -14.18 8.61
CA GLY A 198 12.10 -13.86 8.65
C GLY A 198 12.53 -12.86 7.58
N LEU A 199 12.10 -13.05 6.33
CA LEU A 199 12.37 -12.11 5.24
C LEU A 199 11.73 -10.72 5.48
N VAL A 200 10.54 -10.67 6.08
CA VAL A 200 9.90 -9.38 6.44
C VAL A 200 10.63 -8.69 7.57
N ALA A 201 11.13 -9.43 8.58
CA ALA A 201 11.99 -8.87 9.62
C ALA A 201 13.31 -8.33 9.04
N LEU A 202 13.92 -9.06 8.12
CA LEU A 202 15.13 -8.63 7.40
C LEU A 202 14.85 -7.36 6.59
N SER A 203 13.74 -7.34 5.84
CA SER A 203 13.30 -6.17 5.07
C SER A 203 13.06 -4.94 5.95
N ALA A 204 12.38 -5.11 7.09
CA ALA A 204 12.14 -4.01 8.02
C ALA A 204 13.45 -3.48 8.60
N THR A 205 14.44 -4.35 8.83
CA THR A 205 15.77 -3.97 9.32
C THR A 205 16.55 -3.19 8.25
N ILE A 206 16.55 -3.67 6.99
CA ILE A 206 17.13 -2.95 5.85
C ILE A 206 16.50 -1.55 5.71
N ARG A 207 15.18 -1.44 5.92
CA ARG A 207 14.48 -0.16 5.85
C ARG A 207 14.97 0.82 6.92
N VAL A 208 15.22 0.35 8.15
CA VAL A 208 15.79 1.17 9.23
C VAL A 208 17.19 1.68 8.87
N VAL A 209 18.04 0.85 8.26
CA VAL A 209 19.37 1.30 7.79
C VAL A 209 19.22 2.42 6.76
N ILE A 210 18.34 2.24 5.78
CA ILE A 210 18.12 3.24 4.72
C ILE A 210 17.61 4.56 5.30
N GLU A 211 16.68 4.53 6.27
CA GLU A 211 16.02 5.72 6.80
C GLU A 211 16.79 6.45 7.92
N SER A 212 17.51 5.73 8.79
CA SER A 212 18.05 6.30 10.03
C SER A 212 19.51 6.72 9.97
N GLU A 213 20.20 6.47 8.85
CA GLU A 213 21.67 6.62 8.69
C GLU A 213 22.51 5.85 9.74
N ARG A 214 21.88 5.09 10.65
CA ARG A 214 22.58 4.23 11.62
C ARG A 214 23.13 3.00 10.90
N ARG A 215 24.42 2.75 11.08
CA ARG A 215 25.17 1.68 10.40
C ARG A 215 25.65 0.57 11.34
N ASN A 216 25.42 0.69 12.64
CA ASN A 216 25.90 -0.27 13.64
C ASN A 216 24.74 -1.08 14.24
N GLY A 217 25.00 -2.34 14.59
CA GLY A 217 24.05 -3.21 15.28
C GLY A 217 22.90 -3.69 14.39
N PHE A 218 23.20 -4.07 13.15
CA PHE A 218 22.20 -4.54 12.19
C PHE A 218 21.51 -5.82 12.70
N PHE A 219 22.27 -6.82 13.15
CA PHE A 219 21.77 -8.06 13.74
C PHE A 219 20.99 -7.81 15.02
N LYS A 220 21.46 -6.90 15.88
CA LYS A 220 20.72 -6.48 17.09
C LYS A 220 19.33 -5.94 16.72
N THR A 221 19.25 -5.12 15.68
CA THR A 221 17.99 -4.56 15.17
C THR A 221 17.11 -5.65 14.57
N PHE A 222 17.67 -6.57 13.77
CA PHE A 222 16.96 -7.72 13.22
C PHE A 222 16.36 -8.62 14.30
N ARG A 223 17.17 -8.99 15.32
CA ARG A 223 16.71 -9.80 16.46
C ARG A 223 15.59 -9.12 17.25
N GLN A 224 15.72 -7.81 17.50
CA GLN A 224 14.66 -7.03 18.15
C GLN A 224 13.38 -7.03 17.30
N LYS A 225 13.52 -6.96 15.98
CA LYS A 225 12.40 -6.97 15.06
C LYS A 225 11.67 -8.31 15.04
N ILE A 226 12.39 -9.43 15.02
CA ILE A 226 11.80 -10.77 15.17
C ILE A 226 11.00 -10.86 16.46
N ARG A 227 11.60 -10.52 17.61
CA ARG A 227 10.90 -10.57 18.92
C ARG A 227 9.63 -9.72 18.95
N SER A 228 9.70 -8.51 18.40
CA SER A 228 8.53 -7.62 18.30
C SER A 228 7.44 -8.19 17.39
N MET A 229 7.80 -8.84 16.28
CA MET A 229 6.85 -9.49 15.38
C MET A 229 6.19 -10.69 16.05
N THR A 230 6.97 -11.52 16.74
CA THR A 230 6.47 -12.66 17.51
C THR A 230 5.45 -12.24 18.56
N TYR A 231 5.73 -11.20 19.36
CA TYR A 231 4.77 -10.69 20.34
C TYR A 231 3.47 -10.19 19.70
N ALA A 232 3.58 -9.39 18.63
CA ALA A 232 2.41 -8.90 17.89
C ALA A 232 1.63 -10.04 17.22
N PHE A 233 2.32 -11.12 16.88
CA PHE A 233 1.76 -12.32 16.31
C PHE A 233 0.91 -13.09 17.34
N GLU A 234 1.45 -13.38 18.53
CA GLU A 234 0.72 -14.02 19.63
C GLU A 234 -0.54 -13.24 20.01
N GLU A 235 -0.43 -11.92 20.09
CA GLU A 235 -1.57 -11.03 20.33
C GLU A 235 -2.63 -11.14 19.24
N THR A 236 -2.20 -11.28 17.98
CA THR A 236 -3.11 -11.47 16.85
C THR A 236 -3.79 -12.82 16.90
N ALA A 237 -3.04 -13.90 17.14
CA ALA A 237 -3.56 -15.27 17.19
C ALA A 237 -4.65 -15.43 18.26
N ARG A 238 -4.57 -14.70 19.38
CA ARG A 238 -5.60 -14.71 20.44
C ARG A 238 -6.90 -14.01 20.05
N ARG A 239 -6.86 -13.13 19.04
CA ARG A 239 -7.97 -12.22 18.69
C ARG A 239 -8.64 -12.52 17.36
N VAL A 240 -8.01 -13.32 16.50
CA VAL A 240 -8.55 -13.64 15.17
C VAL A 240 -9.17 -15.04 15.13
N GLY A 241 -10.25 -15.19 14.36
CA GLY A 241 -10.89 -16.48 14.12
C GLY A 241 -10.19 -17.31 13.03
N THR A 242 -10.85 -18.36 12.54
CA THR A 242 -10.36 -19.30 11.51
C THR A 242 -10.40 -18.74 10.08
N SER A 243 -10.36 -17.42 9.93
CA SER A 243 -10.48 -16.77 8.63
C SER A 243 -9.29 -17.08 7.72
N ARG A 244 -9.54 -17.09 6.40
CA ARG A 244 -8.52 -17.32 5.38
C ARG A 244 -8.23 -16.02 4.65
N VAL A 245 -6.94 -15.71 4.49
CA VAL A 245 -6.47 -14.61 3.65
C VAL A 245 -5.71 -15.16 2.45
N THR A 246 -5.99 -14.63 1.27
CA THR A 246 -5.26 -14.92 0.03
C THR A 246 -4.59 -13.65 -0.49
N VAL A 247 -3.27 -13.70 -0.72
CA VAL A 247 -2.49 -12.60 -1.28
C VAL A 247 -1.91 -13.04 -2.61
N LEU A 248 -2.29 -12.35 -3.69
CA LEU A 248 -1.86 -12.63 -5.06
C LEU A 248 -0.94 -11.50 -5.53
N GLN A 249 0.22 -11.87 -6.09
CA GLN A 249 1.01 -10.92 -6.85
C GLN A 249 0.39 -10.81 -8.25
N GLY A 250 -0.10 -9.63 -8.62
CA GLY A 250 -0.83 -9.45 -9.88
C GLY A 250 -1.23 -8.02 -10.18
N ASP A 251 -1.90 -7.84 -11.32
CA ASP A 251 -2.31 -6.54 -11.83
C ASP A 251 -3.77 -6.22 -11.47
N ALA A 252 -4.00 -5.07 -10.82
CA ALA A 252 -5.34 -4.55 -10.54
C ALA A 252 -6.19 -4.34 -11.81
N ARG A 253 -5.56 -4.13 -12.97
CA ARG A 253 -6.21 -3.94 -14.27
C ARG A 253 -6.69 -5.26 -14.89
N ARG A 254 -6.26 -6.41 -14.32
CA ARG A 254 -6.62 -7.76 -14.74
C ARG A 254 -6.60 -8.73 -13.55
N VAL A 255 -7.71 -8.79 -12.82
CA VAL A 255 -7.81 -9.56 -11.58
C VAL A 255 -8.23 -11.01 -11.88
N ALA A 256 -7.46 -11.99 -11.40
CA ALA A 256 -7.74 -13.42 -11.58
C ALA A 256 -8.81 -13.96 -10.60
N LEU A 257 -9.97 -13.30 -10.53
CA LEU A 257 -11.11 -13.71 -9.72
C LEU A 257 -12.38 -13.84 -10.57
N PRO A 258 -13.32 -14.74 -10.22
CA PRO A 258 -14.60 -14.85 -10.91
C PRO A 258 -15.42 -13.55 -10.79
N ALA A 259 -16.29 -13.30 -11.78
CA ALA A 259 -17.23 -12.19 -11.69
C ALA A 259 -18.19 -12.38 -10.50
N LYS A 260 -18.64 -11.28 -9.89
CA LYS A 260 -19.62 -11.26 -8.79
C LYS A 260 -19.25 -12.22 -7.63
N SER A 261 -17.97 -12.27 -7.27
CA SER A 261 -17.42 -13.17 -6.26
C SER A 261 -17.05 -12.48 -4.94
N VAL A 262 -16.97 -11.14 -4.89
CA VAL A 262 -16.59 -10.39 -3.68
C VAL A 262 -17.75 -9.57 -3.12
N ASP A 263 -17.80 -9.44 -1.80
CA ASP A 263 -18.87 -8.75 -1.06
C ASP A 263 -18.52 -7.29 -0.77
N LEU A 264 -17.25 -6.97 -0.57
CA LEU A 264 -16.83 -5.59 -0.30
C LEU A 264 -15.46 -5.33 -0.91
N ILE A 265 -15.29 -4.14 -1.49
CA ILE A 265 -13.96 -3.64 -1.85
C ILE A 265 -13.64 -2.45 -0.96
N VAL A 266 -12.50 -2.47 -0.29
CA VAL A 266 -11.94 -1.29 0.40
C VAL A 266 -10.47 -1.19 0.04
N THR A 267 -10.05 -0.04 -0.48
CA THR A 267 -8.71 0.10 -1.03
C THR A 267 -8.20 1.54 -0.98
N SER A 268 -6.89 1.69 -1.18
CA SER A 268 -6.19 2.96 -1.30
C SER A 268 -5.18 2.84 -2.44
N PRO A 269 -5.55 3.19 -3.69
CA PRO A 269 -4.66 3.07 -4.84
C PRO A 269 -3.45 4.01 -4.74
N PRO A 270 -2.39 3.79 -5.55
CA PRO A 270 -1.33 4.78 -5.69
C PRO A 270 -1.90 6.12 -6.16
N TYR A 271 -1.46 7.22 -5.54
CA TYR A 271 -1.85 8.57 -5.96
C TYR A 271 -0.90 9.04 -7.06
N VAL A 272 -1.45 9.56 -8.16
CA VAL A 272 -0.62 10.02 -9.29
C VAL A 272 0.39 11.06 -8.83
N ASN A 273 1.63 10.90 -9.27
CA ASN A 273 2.75 11.77 -8.93
C ASN A 273 3.14 11.78 -7.43
N ALA A 274 2.52 10.96 -6.57
CA ALA A 274 2.79 11.02 -5.12
C ALA A 274 4.09 10.33 -4.74
N LEU A 275 4.33 9.10 -5.20
CA LEU A 275 5.49 8.32 -4.80
C LEU A 275 5.90 7.31 -5.88
N ASP A 276 7.21 7.10 -6.01
CA ASP A 276 7.78 5.98 -6.76
C ASP A 276 8.08 4.82 -5.80
N TYR A 277 7.16 3.86 -5.66
CA TYR A 277 7.36 2.72 -4.77
C TYR A 277 8.58 1.89 -5.19
N TYR A 278 8.89 1.81 -6.50
CA TYR A 278 10.07 1.06 -6.93
C TYR A 278 11.35 1.69 -6.37
N ARG A 279 11.46 3.02 -6.32
CA ARG A 279 12.64 3.72 -5.76
C ARG A 279 12.75 3.53 -4.26
N VAL A 280 11.60 3.51 -3.59
CA VAL A 280 11.55 3.33 -2.13
C VAL A 280 11.90 1.90 -1.74
N HIS A 281 11.57 0.91 -2.57
CA HIS A 281 11.74 -0.51 -2.25
C HIS A 281 12.89 -1.20 -2.98
N GLN A 282 13.57 -0.57 -3.95
CA GLN A 282 14.61 -1.20 -4.77
C GLN A 282 15.71 -1.89 -3.96
N TYR A 283 16.19 -1.30 -2.86
CA TYR A 283 17.24 -1.92 -2.04
C TYR A 283 16.73 -3.14 -1.26
N ASN A 284 15.53 -3.04 -0.66
CA ASN A 284 14.87 -4.17 -0.01
C ASN A 284 14.65 -5.31 -1.01
N MET A 285 14.08 -4.99 -2.18
CA MET A 285 13.82 -5.96 -3.23
C MET A 285 15.09 -6.61 -3.75
N ALA A 286 16.14 -5.83 -4.01
CA ALA A 286 17.44 -6.36 -4.43
C ALA A 286 17.98 -7.35 -3.40
N TRP A 287 18.08 -6.96 -2.11
CA TRP A 287 18.57 -7.82 -1.03
C TRP A 287 17.77 -9.12 -0.85
N LEU A 288 16.48 -9.09 -1.15
CA LEU A 288 15.60 -10.26 -1.08
C LEU A 288 15.50 -11.05 -2.40
N GLY A 289 16.31 -10.71 -3.42
CA GLY A 289 16.32 -11.42 -4.70
C GLY A 289 15.09 -11.17 -5.57
N MET A 290 14.39 -10.05 -5.39
CA MET A 290 13.20 -9.66 -6.15
C MET A 290 13.54 -8.72 -7.30
N ASP A 291 12.88 -8.90 -8.45
CA ASP A 291 13.06 -8.06 -9.62
C ASP A 291 12.29 -6.73 -9.50
N TYR A 292 12.97 -5.71 -8.95
CA TYR A 292 12.38 -4.36 -8.88
C TYR A 292 12.34 -3.65 -10.22
N TYR A 293 13.10 -4.09 -11.23
CA TYR A 293 13.07 -3.49 -12.55
C TYR A 293 11.79 -3.90 -13.29
N ALA A 294 11.41 -5.18 -13.22
CA ALA A 294 10.12 -5.65 -13.69
C ALA A 294 8.96 -4.89 -13.02
N PHE A 295 9.01 -4.75 -11.68
CA PHE A 295 8.01 -3.97 -10.94
C PHE A 295 7.96 -2.49 -11.42
N ARG A 296 9.11 -1.84 -11.60
CA ARG A 296 9.19 -0.45 -12.09
C ARG A 296 8.45 -0.25 -13.41
N LEU A 297 8.47 -1.22 -14.31
CA LEU A 297 7.82 -1.11 -15.62
C LEU A 297 6.29 -1.18 -15.52
N GLN A 298 5.76 -1.87 -14.51
CA GLN A 298 4.34 -2.13 -14.35
C GLN A 298 3.65 -1.25 -13.30
N GLU A 299 4.41 -0.43 -12.57
CA GLU A 299 3.90 0.47 -11.53
C GLU A 299 2.90 1.50 -12.10
N ILE A 300 1.74 1.62 -11.45
CA ILE A 300 0.71 2.61 -11.76
C ILE A 300 1.08 3.94 -11.10
N GLY A 301 1.13 5.01 -11.90
CA GLY A 301 1.36 6.38 -11.40
C GLY A 301 2.82 6.76 -11.14
N GLY A 302 3.79 5.90 -11.49
CA GLY A 302 5.23 6.13 -11.31
C GLY A 302 5.81 7.25 -12.19
N HIS A 303 6.89 7.88 -11.72
CA HIS A 303 7.57 9.04 -12.33
C HIS A 303 8.67 8.65 -13.33
N SER A 304 8.88 7.35 -13.54
CA SER A 304 9.99 6.82 -14.34
C SER A 304 9.85 7.10 -15.84
N HIS A 305 8.66 7.50 -16.31
CA HIS A 305 8.34 7.78 -17.70
C HIS A 305 7.54 9.09 -17.85
N PHE A 306 7.47 9.65 -19.07
CA PHE A 306 6.82 10.94 -19.38
C PHE A 306 7.39 12.18 -18.67
N ILE A 307 8.69 12.21 -18.38
CA ILE A 307 9.38 13.34 -17.73
C ILE A 307 9.18 14.66 -18.51
N ALA A 308 9.16 14.59 -19.84
CA ALA A 308 9.04 15.78 -20.70
C ALA A 308 7.64 16.43 -20.66
N ASN A 309 6.57 15.65 -20.45
CA ASN A 309 5.19 16.13 -20.36
C ASN A 309 4.39 15.25 -19.39
N ARG A 310 4.27 15.68 -18.14
CA ARG A 310 3.65 14.86 -17.09
C ARG A 310 2.14 14.72 -17.27
N PHE A 311 1.47 15.55 -18.08
CA PHE A 311 0.04 15.34 -18.38
C PHE A 311 -0.22 14.02 -19.13
N ARG A 312 0.79 13.47 -19.79
CA ARG A 312 0.73 12.12 -20.37
C ARG A 312 0.69 11.04 -19.28
N LEU A 313 1.44 11.23 -18.18
CA LEU A 313 1.31 10.37 -17.00
C LEU A 313 -0.11 10.45 -16.41
N LEU A 314 -0.71 11.65 -16.33
CA LEU A 314 -2.09 11.77 -15.86
C LEU A 314 -3.05 10.97 -16.74
N SER A 315 -2.88 11.03 -18.06
CA SER A 315 -3.72 10.28 -19.01
C SER A 315 -3.57 8.77 -18.83
N GLU A 316 -2.33 8.28 -18.75
CA GLU A 316 -2.00 6.88 -18.47
C GLU A 316 -2.62 6.42 -17.13
N TYR A 317 -2.40 7.19 -16.06
CA TYR A 317 -2.93 6.90 -14.73
C TYR A 317 -4.46 6.81 -14.72
N LEU A 318 -5.16 7.73 -15.36
CA LEU A 318 -6.62 7.70 -15.46
C LEU A 318 -7.09 6.46 -16.23
N GLY A 319 -6.37 6.07 -17.28
CA GLY A 319 -6.62 4.82 -18.02
C GLY A 319 -6.46 3.60 -17.12
N ASP A 320 -5.32 3.48 -16.43
CA ASP A 320 -5.03 2.37 -15.52
C ASP A 320 -6.07 2.26 -14.39
N MET A 321 -6.40 3.38 -13.74
CA MET A 321 -7.40 3.40 -12.68
C MET A 321 -8.80 3.08 -13.20
N PHE A 322 -9.17 3.55 -14.39
CA PHE A 322 -10.47 3.20 -14.98
C PHE A 322 -10.56 1.71 -15.32
N ARG A 323 -9.47 1.10 -15.84
CA ARG A 323 -9.40 -0.36 -16.05
C ARG A 323 -9.53 -1.13 -14.73
N ALA A 324 -8.86 -0.68 -13.68
CA ALA A 324 -9.02 -1.25 -12.35
C ALA A 324 -10.45 -1.10 -11.83
N MET A 325 -11.12 0.04 -12.08
CA MET A 325 -12.53 0.23 -11.74
C MET A 325 -13.46 -0.73 -12.50
N ILE A 326 -13.20 -1.00 -13.78
CA ILE A 326 -13.95 -2.01 -14.54
C ILE A 326 -13.75 -3.41 -13.92
N GLU A 327 -12.54 -3.77 -13.51
CA GLU A 327 -12.28 -5.06 -12.85
C GLU A 327 -12.92 -5.14 -11.46
N MET A 328 -12.84 -4.06 -10.67
CA MET A 328 -13.54 -3.94 -9.38
C MET A 328 -15.06 -4.12 -9.57
N ASN A 329 -15.64 -3.48 -10.59
CA ASN A 329 -17.05 -3.69 -10.93
C ASN A 329 -17.31 -5.16 -11.26
N ARG A 330 -16.53 -5.76 -12.15
CA ARG A 330 -16.73 -7.14 -12.62
C ARG A 330 -16.78 -8.15 -11.48
N ILE A 331 -15.85 -8.06 -10.53
CA ILE A 331 -15.75 -9.02 -9.42
C ILE A 331 -16.74 -8.74 -8.28
N LEU A 332 -17.20 -7.51 -8.11
CA LEU A 332 -18.12 -7.14 -7.03
C LEU A 332 -19.52 -7.67 -7.30
N LYS A 333 -20.15 -8.24 -6.25
CA LYS A 333 -21.55 -8.65 -6.28
C LYS A 333 -22.48 -7.45 -6.51
N SER A 334 -23.65 -7.71 -7.07
CA SER A 334 -24.66 -6.67 -7.32
C SER A 334 -25.11 -6.01 -6.01
N ASP A 335 -25.42 -4.71 -6.05
CA ASP A 335 -25.83 -3.87 -4.91
C ASP A 335 -24.80 -3.68 -3.79
N HIS A 336 -23.63 -4.31 -3.88
CA HIS A 336 -22.52 -4.13 -2.95
C HIS A 336 -21.67 -2.91 -3.31
N ILE A 337 -20.75 -2.56 -2.41
CA ILE A 337 -20.02 -1.29 -2.48
C ILE A 337 -18.50 -1.47 -2.65
N CYS A 338 -17.90 -0.43 -3.22
CA CYS A 338 -16.47 -0.23 -3.31
C CYS A 338 -16.11 1.11 -2.66
N ALA A 339 -15.23 1.09 -1.66
CA ALA A 339 -14.70 2.27 -0.99
C ALA A 339 -13.24 2.51 -1.43
N ILE A 340 -12.99 3.65 -2.07
CA ILE A 340 -11.67 4.04 -2.58
C ILE A 340 -11.19 5.26 -1.77
N VAL A 341 -10.11 5.09 -1.02
CA VAL A 341 -9.45 6.19 -0.30
C VAL A 341 -8.43 6.83 -1.21
N VAL A 342 -8.54 8.14 -1.44
CA VAL A 342 -7.65 8.85 -2.34
C VAL A 342 -7.41 10.29 -1.89
N GLY A 343 -6.14 10.69 -1.92
CA GLY A 343 -5.70 12.05 -1.67
C GLY A 343 -5.66 12.89 -2.94
N ASN A 344 -5.69 14.21 -2.76
CA ASN A 344 -5.34 15.12 -3.84
C ASN A 344 -3.82 15.09 -4.07
N SER A 345 -3.41 15.23 -5.32
CA SER A 345 -2.01 15.43 -5.69
C SER A 345 -1.85 16.68 -6.56
N SER A 346 -0.63 16.97 -7.00
CA SER A 346 -0.38 18.01 -7.98
C SER A 346 0.49 17.48 -9.10
N LEU A 347 0.29 18.03 -10.30
CA LEU A 347 1.04 17.68 -11.48
C LEU A 347 1.10 18.90 -12.41
N GLU A 348 2.31 19.30 -12.81
CA GLU A 348 2.53 20.47 -13.68
C GLU A 348 1.84 21.74 -13.13
N TYR A 349 1.88 21.91 -11.80
CA TYR A 349 1.27 23.02 -11.08
C TYR A 349 -0.27 23.05 -11.08
N GLU A 350 -0.91 21.95 -11.51
CA GLU A 350 -2.34 21.77 -11.44
C GLU A 350 -2.74 20.82 -10.32
N LEU A 351 -3.82 21.17 -9.61
CA LEU A 351 -4.40 20.33 -8.58
C LEU A 351 -5.11 19.15 -9.22
N ILE A 352 -4.71 17.94 -8.85
CA ILE A 352 -5.32 16.70 -9.31
C ILE A 352 -6.22 16.17 -8.20
N GLU A 353 -7.52 16.31 -8.42
CA GLU A 353 -8.56 15.87 -7.48
C GLU A 353 -9.07 14.49 -7.90
N SER A 354 -8.28 13.45 -7.62
CA SER A 354 -8.52 12.08 -8.09
C SER A 354 -9.93 11.56 -7.78
N HIS A 355 -10.47 11.88 -6.61
CA HIS A 355 -11.84 11.50 -6.24
C HIS A 355 -12.90 12.04 -7.23
N LYS A 356 -12.70 13.23 -7.82
CA LYS A 356 -13.61 13.80 -8.83
C LYS A 356 -13.50 13.07 -10.15
N PHE A 357 -12.28 12.72 -10.57
CA PHE A 357 -12.07 11.91 -11.77
C PHE A 357 -12.70 10.53 -11.62
N PHE A 358 -12.45 9.84 -10.51
CA PHE A 358 -13.01 8.52 -10.26
C PHE A 358 -14.54 8.57 -10.17
N SER A 359 -15.11 9.56 -9.48
CA SER A 359 -16.57 9.76 -9.45
C SER A 359 -17.15 10.02 -10.85
N ALA A 360 -16.48 10.82 -11.68
CA ALA A 360 -16.93 11.11 -13.04
C ALA A 360 -16.88 9.89 -13.98
N MET A 361 -15.93 8.97 -13.76
CA MET A 361 -15.80 7.72 -14.52
C MET A 361 -16.63 6.57 -13.94
N ALA A 362 -17.16 6.71 -12.71
CA ALA A 362 -17.86 5.64 -12.00
C ALA A 362 -19.02 5.07 -12.81
N LYS A 363 -19.84 5.94 -13.44
CA LYS A 363 -20.99 5.51 -14.25
C LYS A 363 -20.57 4.68 -15.46
N ASP A 364 -19.49 5.05 -16.14
CA ASP A 364 -18.95 4.27 -17.27
C ASP A 364 -18.39 2.92 -16.81
N ALA A 365 -17.98 2.78 -15.55
CA ALA A 365 -17.55 1.51 -14.96
C ALA A 365 -18.71 0.69 -14.34
N GLY A 366 -19.97 1.13 -14.46
CA GLY A 366 -21.13 0.41 -13.87
C GLY A 366 -21.38 0.72 -12.39
N PHE A 367 -20.84 1.82 -11.88
CA PHE A 367 -21.02 2.29 -10.50
C PHE A 367 -21.85 3.57 -10.42
N GLU A 368 -22.48 3.78 -9.27
CA GLU A 368 -23.00 5.07 -8.84
C GLU A 368 -22.20 5.59 -7.65
N THR A 369 -21.81 6.87 -7.67
CA THR A 369 -21.21 7.52 -6.50
C THR A 369 -22.29 7.81 -5.46
N ARG A 370 -22.25 7.11 -4.32
CA ARG A 370 -23.22 7.27 -3.24
C ARG A 370 -22.80 8.33 -2.23
N LYS A 371 -21.52 8.34 -1.85
CA LYS A 371 -20.96 9.30 -0.90
C LYS A 371 -19.51 9.64 -1.25
N THR A 372 -19.11 10.85 -0.90
CA THR A 372 -17.71 11.29 -0.90
C THR A 372 -17.43 11.85 0.48
N LEU A 373 -16.71 11.09 1.30
CA LEU A 373 -16.40 11.46 2.68
C LEU A 373 -15.05 12.16 2.70
N PHE A 374 -14.90 13.16 3.55
CA PHE A 374 -13.68 13.96 3.68
C PHE A 374 -13.03 13.71 5.05
N ARG A 375 -11.69 13.68 5.08
CA ARG A 375 -10.93 13.65 6.33
C ARG A 375 -9.65 14.45 6.25
N ASN A 376 -9.24 14.95 7.41
CA ASN A 376 -7.89 15.45 7.64
C ASN A 376 -6.96 14.29 8.03
N ILE A 377 -5.74 14.33 7.51
CA ILE A 377 -4.68 13.41 7.92
C ILE A 377 -3.96 14.01 9.13
N ASP A 378 -3.86 13.23 10.20
CA ASP A 378 -3.08 13.55 11.39
C ASP A 378 -1.68 14.05 11.02
N ALA A 379 -1.21 15.12 11.68
CA ALA A 379 0.07 15.76 11.41
C ALA A 379 1.28 14.81 11.46
N THR A 380 1.23 13.79 12.31
CA THR A 380 2.28 12.76 12.48
C THR A 380 2.30 11.72 11.36
N ARG A 381 1.28 11.70 10.49
CA ARG A 381 1.05 10.68 9.46
C ARG A 381 1.08 11.26 8.05
N LYS A 382 1.51 12.52 7.91
CA LYS A 382 1.56 13.25 6.64
C LYS A 382 2.70 12.74 5.79
N TYR A 383 2.37 12.30 4.58
CA TYR A 383 3.37 12.09 3.55
C TYR A 383 3.78 13.45 2.95
N HIS A 384 5.09 13.64 2.80
CA HIS A 384 5.67 14.85 2.23
C HIS A 384 6.44 14.49 0.95
N ASN A 385 6.02 15.07 -0.17
CA ASN A 385 6.78 15.04 -1.42
C ASN A 385 7.26 16.47 -1.74
N GLN A 386 8.50 16.63 -2.20
CA GLN A 386 9.07 17.94 -2.55
C GLN A 386 8.33 18.62 -3.71
N ASP A 387 7.75 17.86 -4.64
CA ASP A 387 7.03 18.36 -5.82
C ASP A 387 5.53 18.62 -5.57
N ILE A 388 4.93 17.91 -4.60
CA ILE A 388 3.49 18.03 -4.27
C ILE A 388 3.23 18.82 -2.98
N GLY A 389 4.20 18.90 -2.09
CA GLY A 389 4.01 19.37 -0.72
C GLY A 389 3.46 18.28 0.20
N LYS A 390 2.80 18.70 1.30
CA LYS A 390 2.17 17.77 2.26
C LYS A 390 0.75 17.43 1.81
N ILE A 391 0.46 16.14 1.65
CA ILE A 391 -0.92 15.67 1.51
C ILE A 391 -1.53 15.67 2.91
N ASN A 392 -2.43 16.62 3.16
CA ASN A 392 -3.02 16.84 4.48
C ASN A 392 -4.47 16.35 4.59
N THR A 393 -5.08 15.98 3.46
CA THR A 393 -6.49 15.61 3.37
C THR A 393 -6.66 14.44 2.41
N GLU A 394 -7.66 13.62 2.69
CA GLU A 394 -8.07 12.49 1.86
C GLU A 394 -9.58 12.47 1.70
N TYR A 395 -10.01 11.82 0.62
CA TYR A 395 -11.40 11.56 0.34
C TYR A 395 -11.63 10.05 0.32
N ILE A 396 -12.79 9.63 0.78
CA ILE A 396 -13.26 8.25 0.67
C ILE A 396 -14.45 8.26 -0.27
N LEU A 397 -14.22 7.80 -1.50
CA LEU A 397 -15.24 7.68 -2.52
C LEU A 397 -15.97 6.34 -2.33
N VAL A 398 -17.25 6.39 -2.00
CA VAL A 398 -18.09 5.21 -1.81
C VAL A 398 -18.96 5.01 -3.03
N LEU A 399 -18.65 3.97 -3.80
CA LEU A 399 -19.31 3.59 -5.04
C LEU A 399 -20.21 2.39 -4.80
N GLN A 400 -21.44 2.40 -5.31
CA GLN A 400 -22.34 1.24 -5.30
C GLN A 400 -22.44 0.66 -6.70
N LYS A 401 -22.34 -0.66 -6.83
CA LYS A 401 -22.53 -1.33 -8.12
C LYS A 401 -24.00 -1.30 -8.51
N ILE A 402 -24.31 -0.62 -9.62
CA ILE A 402 -25.67 -0.48 -10.17
C ILE A 402 -25.87 -1.29 -11.46
N GLY A 403 -24.77 -1.77 -12.06
CA GLY A 403 -24.78 -2.55 -13.28
C GLY A 403 -23.39 -3.08 -13.60
N ASP A 404 -23.30 -3.89 -14.65
CA ASP A 404 -22.01 -4.33 -15.18
C ASP A 404 -21.46 -3.27 -16.15
N ALA A 405 -20.13 -3.06 -16.17
CA ALA A 405 -19.50 -2.15 -17.12
C ALA A 405 -19.81 -2.55 -18.58
N PRO A 406 -20.03 -1.59 -19.50
CA PRO A 406 -20.44 -1.89 -20.87
C PRO A 406 -19.32 -2.50 -21.73
N ALA A 407 -18.07 -2.46 -21.25
CA ALA A 407 -16.92 -3.07 -21.91
C ALA A 407 -15.93 -3.63 -20.88
N LYS A 408 -15.09 -4.57 -21.33
CA LYS A 408 -14.02 -5.18 -20.53
C LYS A 408 -12.86 -4.20 -20.32
N SER A 409 -12.07 -4.44 -19.27
CA SER A 409 -10.90 -3.61 -18.92
C SER A 409 -9.81 -3.58 -19.98
N ASN A 410 -9.79 -4.51 -20.94
CA ASN A 410 -8.85 -4.54 -22.07
C ASN A 410 -9.38 -3.89 -23.35
N ASN A 411 -10.53 -3.21 -23.32
CA ASN A 411 -11.03 -2.45 -24.46
C ASN A 411 -10.41 -1.05 -24.50
N ASP A 412 -9.31 -0.92 -25.22
CA ASP A 412 -8.52 0.32 -25.28
C ASP A 412 -9.30 1.49 -25.88
N ALA A 413 -10.15 1.26 -26.89
CA ALA A 413 -10.97 2.31 -27.50
C ALA A 413 -11.98 2.89 -26.50
N PHE A 414 -12.63 2.02 -25.70
CA PHE A 414 -13.54 2.44 -24.66
C PHE A 414 -12.83 3.24 -23.57
N VAL A 415 -11.71 2.72 -23.04
CA VAL A 415 -10.91 3.41 -22.02
C VAL A 415 -10.42 4.77 -22.54
N ALA A 416 -9.89 4.83 -23.76
CA ALA A 416 -9.45 6.07 -24.40
C ALA A 416 -10.57 7.11 -24.50
N SER A 417 -11.79 6.67 -24.86
CA SER A 417 -12.93 7.58 -24.99
C SER A 417 -13.31 8.24 -23.66
N VAL A 418 -13.32 7.47 -22.57
CA VAL A 418 -13.63 7.94 -21.21
C VAL A 418 -12.53 8.87 -20.70
N VAL A 419 -11.25 8.46 -20.81
CA VAL A 419 -10.10 9.28 -20.38
C VAL A 419 -10.04 10.58 -21.16
N ARG A 420 -10.24 10.56 -22.48
CA ARG A 420 -10.28 11.76 -23.32
C ARG A 420 -11.34 12.75 -22.87
N ARG A 421 -12.55 12.26 -22.57
CA ARG A 421 -13.65 13.10 -22.08
C ARG A 421 -13.28 13.79 -20.76
N GLU A 422 -12.68 13.07 -19.82
CA GLU A 422 -12.27 13.64 -18.53
C GLU A 422 -11.07 14.59 -18.67
N MET A 423 -10.10 14.27 -19.52
CA MET A 423 -8.97 15.15 -19.83
C MET A 423 -9.40 16.46 -20.52
N LEU A 424 -10.42 16.42 -21.39
CA LEU A 424 -11.00 17.62 -21.99
C LEU A 424 -11.72 18.50 -20.96
N LYS A 425 -12.46 17.90 -20.00
CA LYS A 425 -13.05 18.65 -18.88
C LYS A 425 -11.98 19.29 -18.00
N PHE A 426 -10.91 18.54 -17.70
CA PHE A 426 -9.77 19.03 -16.95
C PHE A 426 -9.10 20.19 -17.69
N LYS A 427 -8.88 20.09 -19.01
CA LYS A 427 -8.38 21.21 -19.82
C LYS A 427 -9.24 22.45 -19.72
N LYS A 428 -10.57 22.32 -19.87
CA LYS A 428 -11.49 23.46 -19.71
C LYS A 428 -11.38 24.12 -18.34
N ARG A 429 -11.13 23.35 -17.28
CA ARG A 429 -10.88 23.89 -15.92
C ARG A 429 -9.56 24.65 -15.86
N VAL A 430 -8.49 24.06 -16.40
CA VAL A 430 -7.14 24.65 -16.43
C VAL A 430 -7.09 25.92 -17.29
N ASP A 431 -7.77 25.94 -18.44
CA ASP A 431 -7.88 27.12 -19.30
C ASP A 431 -8.54 28.30 -18.56
N LYS A 432 -9.49 28.02 -17.65
CA LYS A 432 -10.18 29.03 -16.84
C LYS A 432 -9.36 29.52 -15.65
N ASN A 433 -8.63 28.63 -15.00
CA ASN A 433 -7.85 28.94 -13.79
C ASN A 433 -6.56 28.11 -13.74
N PRO A 434 -5.51 28.52 -14.47
CA PRO A 434 -4.26 27.77 -14.52
C PRO A 434 -3.43 27.99 -13.24
N GLY A 435 -2.63 26.99 -12.88
CA GLY A 435 -1.78 27.01 -11.69
C GLY A 435 -2.56 26.71 -10.40
N SER A 436 -3.60 25.87 -10.49
CA SER A 436 -4.53 25.62 -9.37
C SER A 436 -3.89 24.98 -8.13
N SER A 437 -2.70 24.39 -8.21
CA SER A 437 -1.98 23.84 -7.05
C SER A 437 -0.86 24.74 -6.53
N VAL A 438 -0.67 25.95 -7.07
CA VAL A 438 0.45 26.82 -6.68
C VAL A 438 0.15 27.46 -5.33
N HIS A 439 0.96 27.13 -4.32
CA HIS A 439 0.93 27.82 -3.03
C HIS A 439 2.00 28.91 -3.00
N ALA A 440 1.57 30.18 -2.97
CA ALA A 440 2.32 31.42 -2.69
C ALA A 440 3.66 31.71 -3.44
N LYS A 441 4.26 30.76 -4.17
CA LYS A 441 5.46 30.98 -4.99
C LYS A 441 5.05 31.37 -6.41
N ARG A 442 5.39 32.60 -6.82
CA ARG A 442 5.20 33.08 -8.20
C ARG A 442 5.91 32.15 -9.18
N LEU A 443 5.14 31.47 -10.02
CA LEU A 443 5.70 30.71 -11.15
C LEU A 443 6.22 31.65 -12.23
N PRO A 444 7.23 31.23 -13.01
CA PRO A 444 7.56 31.91 -14.26
C PRO A 444 6.33 31.86 -15.18
N ILE A 445 5.81 33.05 -15.56
CA ILE A 445 4.67 33.21 -16.48
C ILE A 445 4.86 32.39 -17.77
N THR A 446 6.11 32.21 -18.20
CA THR A 446 6.49 31.40 -19.36
C THR A 446 6.08 29.93 -19.25
N ARG A 447 6.14 29.32 -18.06
CA ARG A 447 5.71 27.92 -17.85
C ARG A 447 4.19 27.79 -17.83
N ILE A 448 3.50 28.71 -17.17
CA ILE A 448 2.01 28.71 -17.13
C ILE A 448 1.44 28.79 -18.55
N ARG A 449 2.00 29.66 -19.41
CA ARG A 449 1.57 29.81 -20.81
C ARG A 449 1.73 28.55 -21.66
N GLN A 450 2.58 27.61 -21.27
CA GLN A 450 2.80 26.35 -21.99
C GLN A 450 1.82 25.24 -21.56
N ILE A 451 1.14 25.39 -20.42
CA ILE A 451 0.26 24.35 -19.86
C ILE A 451 -0.82 23.91 -20.87
N PRO A 452 -1.59 24.81 -21.51
CA PRO A 452 -2.64 24.39 -22.45
C PRO A 452 -2.11 23.55 -23.61
N LYS A 453 -0.97 23.96 -24.20
CA LYS A 453 -0.33 23.23 -25.30
C LYS A 453 0.18 21.85 -24.88
N ARG A 454 0.77 21.73 -23.68
CA ARG A 454 1.22 20.45 -23.13
C ARG A 454 0.04 19.51 -22.88
N LEU A 455 -1.08 20.05 -22.41
CA LEU A 455 -2.29 19.29 -22.15
C LEU A 455 -2.97 18.82 -23.45
N GLU A 456 -3.03 19.66 -24.49
CA GLU A 456 -3.47 19.26 -25.83
C GLU A 456 -2.62 18.13 -26.40
N ALA A 457 -1.29 18.24 -26.29
CA ALA A 457 -0.38 17.19 -26.72
C ALA A 457 -0.63 15.87 -25.97
N ALA A 458 -0.91 15.93 -24.67
CA ALA A 458 -1.24 14.73 -23.90
C ALA A 458 -2.58 14.12 -24.32
N ILE A 459 -3.60 14.95 -24.58
CA ILE A 459 -4.92 14.48 -25.06
C ILE A 459 -4.79 13.79 -26.43
N ALA A 460 -3.95 14.32 -27.31
CA ALA A 460 -3.72 13.76 -28.64
C ALA A 460 -3.02 12.38 -28.59
N THR A 461 -2.27 12.08 -27.53
CA THR A 461 -1.51 10.82 -27.40
C THR A 461 -2.20 9.78 -26.51
N ILE A 462 -3.41 10.02 -26.00
CA ILE A 462 -4.11 9.12 -25.06
C ILE A 462 -4.11 7.67 -25.54
N GLU A 463 -4.51 7.41 -26.79
CA GLU A 463 -4.59 6.03 -27.31
C GLU A 463 -3.26 5.28 -27.30
N LYS A 464 -2.15 6.02 -27.46
CA LYS A 464 -0.80 5.46 -27.38
C LYS A 464 -0.35 5.28 -25.93
N ASP A 465 -0.75 6.19 -25.04
CA ASP A 465 -0.23 6.27 -23.68
C ASP A 465 -0.95 5.33 -22.71
N ILE A 466 -2.19 4.94 -22.96
CA ILE A 466 -3.00 4.09 -22.05
C ILE A 466 -2.89 2.58 -22.32
N GLY A 467 -2.06 2.17 -23.29
CA GLY A 467 -1.88 0.76 -23.62
C GLY A 467 -1.40 -0.03 -22.40
N ILE A 468 -1.95 -1.23 -22.19
CA ILE A 468 -1.50 -2.09 -21.08
C ILE A 468 -0.03 -2.46 -21.32
N LYS A 469 0.81 -2.22 -20.31
CA LYS A 469 2.27 -2.46 -20.35
C LYS A 469 2.65 -3.92 -20.21
#